data_AF-A0A7Y8H1L9-F1
#
_entry.id   AF-A0A7Y8H1L9-F1
#
_cell.length_a   1.000
_cell.length_b   1.000
_cell.length_c   1.000
_cell.angle_alpha   90.00
_cell.angle_beta   90.00
_cell.angle_gamma   90.00
#
_symmetry.space_group_name_H-M   'P 1'
#
loop_
_entity.id
_entity.type
_entity.pdbx_description
1 polymer ?
#
loop_
_entity_poly.entity_id
_entity_poly.type
_entity_poly.pdbx_seq_one_letter_code
_entity_poly.pdbx_strand_id
1 'polypeptide(L)'
;MDLGLSVFPIRIIFFLALFPVAFFWLRRTWRILVKKDFSEVALKKGLPPPNAEKYAPYEMAINGIAGVVMVVVIVFVLLGLLDYDTWVAIAGSTLWIKLFASFALGRQAHGLGPAKKKPAAGK
;
A
#
# COMPACT_ATOMS: atom_id res chain seq x y z
N MET A 1 -35.65 -16.24 9.78
CA MET A 1 -35.64 -14.94 9.10
C MET A 1 -34.19 -14.61 8.83
N ASP A 2 -33.66 -15.04 7.68
CA ASP A 2 -32.40 -14.49 7.18
C ASP A 2 -32.65 -12.99 7.00
N LEU A 3 -32.08 -12.16 7.87
CA LEU A 3 -31.98 -10.74 7.61
C LEU A 3 -31.20 -10.64 6.30
N GLY A 4 -31.91 -10.38 5.19
CA GLY A 4 -31.49 -10.52 3.79
C GLY A 4 -30.36 -9.59 3.33
N LEU A 5 -29.34 -9.40 4.16
CA LEU A 5 -28.03 -8.89 3.76
C LEU A 5 -27.27 -10.04 3.10
N SER A 6 -27.66 -10.36 1.87
CA SER A 6 -26.86 -11.22 0.99
C SER A 6 -25.42 -10.71 0.92
N VAL A 7 -24.44 -11.56 0.62
CA VAL A 7 -23.02 -11.14 0.49
C VAL A 7 -22.83 -10.13 -0.66
N PHE A 8 -23.81 -10.04 -1.56
CA PHE A 8 -23.79 -9.25 -2.79
C PHE A 8 -23.38 -7.77 -2.62
N PRO A 9 -23.93 -6.99 -1.67
CA PRO A 9 -23.52 -5.60 -1.47
C PRO A 9 -22.05 -5.47 -1.06
N ILE A 10 -21.55 -6.39 -0.24
CA ILE A 10 -20.14 -6.42 0.20
C ILE A 10 -19.22 -6.69 -1.00
N ARG A 11 -19.61 -7.59 -1.91
CA ARG A 11 -18.83 -7.89 -3.13
C ARG A 11 -18.64 -6.64 -3.99
N ILE A 12 -19.73 -5.91 -4.23
CA ILE A 12 -19.72 -4.70 -5.04
C ILE A 12 -18.89 -3.61 -4.36
N ILE A 13 -19.11 -3.37 -3.07
CA ILE A 13 -18.36 -2.34 -2.33
C ILE A 13 -16.87 -2.66 -2.35
N PHE A 14 -16.49 -3.92 -2.11
CA PHE A 14 -15.09 -4.32 -2.12
C PHE A 14 -14.47 -4.17 -3.51
N PHE A 15 -15.19 -4.56 -4.56
CA PHE A 15 -14.74 -4.37 -5.94
C PHE A 15 -14.54 -2.89 -6.28
N LEU A 16 -15.51 -2.03 -5.94
CA LEU A 16 -15.41 -0.59 -6.15
C LEU A 16 -14.26 0.03 -5.35
N ALA A 17 -13.96 -0.47 -4.16
CA ALA A 17 -12.84 0.00 -3.35
C ALA A 17 -11.47 -0.28 -4.00
N LEU A 18 -11.35 -1.27 -4.89
CA LEU A 18 -10.09 -1.57 -5.57
C LEU A 18 -9.63 -0.41 -6.48
N PHE A 19 -10.57 0.34 -7.07
CA PHE A 19 -10.27 1.45 -7.99
C PHE A 19 -9.49 2.59 -7.31
N PRO A 20 -9.99 3.23 -6.23
CA PRO A 20 -9.23 4.27 -5.56
C PRO A 20 -7.93 3.73 -4.95
N VAL A 21 -7.93 2.49 -4.43
CA VAL A 21 -6.71 1.84 -3.91
C VAL A 21 -5.63 1.74 -4.99
N ALA A 22 -5.97 1.18 -6.16
CA ALA A 22 -5.05 1.07 -7.29
C ALA A 22 -4.52 2.44 -7.73
N PHE A 23 -5.43 3.41 -7.86
CA PHE A 23 -5.07 4.78 -8.23
C PHE A 23 -4.08 5.41 -7.25
N PHE A 24 -4.33 5.34 -5.94
CA PHE A 24 -3.45 5.94 -4.94
C PHE A 24 -2.05 5.30 -4.94
N TRP A 25 -1.95 3.98 -5.08
CA TRP A 25 -0.67 3.28 -5.10
C TRP A 25 0.13 3.55 -6.39
N LEU A 26 -0.53 3.56 -7.55
CA LEU A 26 0.12 3.91 -8.81
C LEU A 26 0.51 5.39 -8.87
N ARG A 27 -0.33 6.29 -8.33
CA ARG A 27 -0.01 7.72 -8.18
C ARG A 27 1.23 7.92 -7.32
N ARG A 28 1.33 7.20 -6.20
CA ARG A 28 2.54 7.25 -5.35
C ARG A 28 3.78 6.76 -6.10
N THR A 29 3.64 5.67 -6.84
CA THR A 29 4.72 5.15 -7.70
C THR A 29 5.18 6.19 -8.71
N TRP A 30 4.25 6.88 -9.37
CA TRP A 30 4.54 7.98 -10.29
C TRP A 30 5.27 9.15 -9.62
N ARG A 31 4.85 9.56 -8.41
CA ARG A 31 5.51 10.62 -7.65
C ARG A 31 6.97 10.28 -7.36
N ILE A 32 7.25 9.05 -6.95
CA ILE A 32 8.61 8.61 -6.62
C ILE A 32 9.46 8.47 -7.90
N LEU A 33 8.94 7.78 -8.91
CA LEU A 33 9.69 7.43 -10.11
C LEU A 33 9.97 8.65 -11.01
N VAL A 34 8.92 9.42 -11.30
CA VAL A 34 8.93 10.48 -12.31
C VAL A 34 9.12 11.85 -11.67
N LYS A 35 8.38 12.17 -10.62
CA LYS A 35 8.50 13.48 -9.95
C LYS A 35 9.66 13.57 -8.96
N LYS A 36 10.34 12.45 -8.69
CA LYS A 36 11.40 12.34 -7.67
C LYS A 36 10.98 12.91 -6.31
N ASP A 37 9.70 12.76 -6.00
CA ASP A 37 9.10 13.24 -4.76
C ASP A 37 9.09 12.11 -3.73
N PHE A 38 9.96 12.23 -2.73
CA PHE A 38 10.17 11.23 -1.68
C PHE A 38 9.39 11.52 -0.40
N SER A 39 8.48 12.50 -0.41
CA SER A 39 7.65 12.86 0.76
C SER A 39 6.77 11.71 1.26
N GLU A 40 6.51 10.72 0.42
CA GLU A 40 5.65 9.58 0.71
C GLU A 40 6.41 8.25 0.85
N VAL A 41 7.74 8.28 1.01
CA VAL A 41 8.57 7.07 1.09
C VAL A 41 8.73 6.59 2.53
N ALA A 42 8.50 5.29 2.75
CA ALA A 42 8.77 4.60 4.03
C ALA A 42 8.16 5.31 5.25
N LEU A 43 6.92 5.77 5.12
CA LEU A 43 6.28 6.61 6.13
C LEU A 43 6.14 5.92 7.48
N LYS A 44 6.48 6.65 8.55
CA LYS A 44 6.14 6.31 9.93
C LYS A 44 5.39 7.49 10.54
N LYS A 45 4.14 7.25 10.98
CA LYS A 45 3.24 8.31 11.49
C LYS A 45 3.07 9.48 10.51
N GLY A 46 3.05 9.19 9.21
CA GLY A 46 2.87 10.20 8.15
C GLY A 46 4.13 10.99 7.79
N LEU A 47 5.28 10.72 8.42
CA LEU A 47 6.55 11.40 8.11
C LEU A 47 7.54 10.46 7.42
N PRO A 48 8.31 10.95 6.43
CA PRO A 48 9.39 10.18 5.82
C PRO A 48 10.62 10.09 6.74
N PRO A 49 11.54 9.14 6.50
CA PRO A 49 12.79 9.04 7.25
C PRO A 49 13.80 10.13 6.81
N PRO A 50 14.86 10.41 7.60
CA PRO A 50 15.85 11.44 7.26
C PRO A 50 16.56 11.24 5.91
N ASN A 51 16.67 9.99 5.45
CA ASN A 51 17.25 9.64 4.14
C ASN A 51 16.23 8.84 3.32
N ALA A 52 15.12 9.49 2.96
CA ALA A 52 14.02 8.88 2.23
C ALA A 52 14.41 8.34 0.85
N GLU A 53 15.29 9.04 0.14
CA GLU A 53 15.76 8.66 -1.20
C GLU A 53 16.36 7.24 -1.23
N LYS A 54 17.14 6.87 -0.22
CA LYS A 54 17.68 5.50 -0.07
C LYS A 54 16.60 4.41 -0.11
N TYR A 55 15.40 4.70 0.40
CA TYR A 55 14.31 3.74 0.49
C TYR A 55 13.30 3.87 -0.65
N ALA A 56 13.47 4.85 -1.54
CA ALA A 56 12.55 5.16 -2.62
C ALA A 56 12.33 3.98 -3.59
N PRO A 57 13.35 3.20 -4.01
CA PRO A 57 13.13 2.06 -4.90
C PRO A 57 12.22 0.99 -4.29
N TYR A 58 12.33 0.74 -2.99
CA TYR A 58 11.51 -0.26 -2.30
C TYR A 58 10.07 0.20 -2.15
N GLU A 59 9.83 1.44 -1.70
CA GLU A 59 8.46 1.96 -1.60
C GLU A 59 7.81 2.04 -3.00
N MET A 60 8.57 2.44 -4.02
CA MET A 60 8.12 2.42 -5.41
C MET A 60 7.71 1.01 -5.84
N ALA A 61 8.54 -0.01 -5.59
CA ALA A 61 8.23 -1.39 -5.95
C ALA A 61 6.99 -1.90 -5.20
N ILE A 62 6.90 -1.65 -3.89
CA ILE A 62 5.76 -2.08 -3.05
C ILE A 62 4.44 -1.50 -3.57
N ASN A 63 4.39 -0.20 -3.87
CA ASN A 63 3.16 0.43 -4.37
C ASN A 63 2.92 0.12 -5.85
N GLY A 64 3.96 0.02 -6.67
CA GLY A 64 3.87 -0.25 -8.09
C GLY A 64 3.36 -1.66 -8.38
N ILE A 65 4.00 -2.69 -7.79
CA ILE A 65 3.58 -4.09 -7.95
C ILE A 65 2.17 -4.28 -7.43
N ALA A 66 1.87 -3.82 -6.20
CA ALA A 66 0.53 -3.97 -5.63
C ALA A 66 -0.53 -3.21 -6.45
N GLY A 67 -0.22 -2.01 -6.96
CA GLY A 67 -1.11 -1.24 -7.81
C GLY A 67 -1.38 -1.93 -9.16
N VAL A 68 -0.36 -2.50 -9.79
CA VAL A 68 -0.50 -3.27 -11.03
C VAL A 68 -1.35 -4.52 -10.81
N VAL A 69 -1.13 -5.27 -9.72
CA VAL A 69 -1.95 -6.43 -9.38
C VAL A 69 -3.42 -6.04 -9.21
N MET A 70 -3.71 -4.91 -8.53
CA MET A 70 -5.10 -4.42 -8.40
C MET A 70 -5.72 -4.10 -9.76
N VAL A 71 -4.98 -3.44 -10.66
CA VAL A 71 -5.48 -3.14 -12.02
C VAL A 71 -5.77 -4.42 -12.80
N VAL A 72 -4.87 -5.41 -12.75
CA VAL A 72 -5.08 -6.70 -13.42
C VAL A 72 -6.34 -7.39 -12.88
N VAL A 73 -6.51 -7.43 -11.56
CA VAL A 73 -7.73 -7.98 -10.94
C VAL A 73 -8.98 -7.24 -11.40
N ILE A 74 -8.97 -5.90 -11.39
CA ILE A 74 -10.10 -5.10 -11.86
C ILE A 74 -10.46 -5.45 -13.30
N VAL A 75 -9.48 -5.47 -14.20
CA VAL A 75 -9.69 -5.79 -15.62
C VAL A 75 -10.25 -7.20 -15.78
N PHE A 76 -9.69 -8.19 -15.08
CA PHE A 76 -10.10 -9.58 -15.22
C PHE A 76 -11.52 -9.82 -14.67
N VAL A 77 -11.90 -9.16 -13.58
CA VAL A 77 -13.27 -9.21 -13.06
C VAL A 77 -14.26 -8.56 -14.04
N LEU A 78 -13.91 -7.42 -14.64
CA LEU A 78 -14.75 -6.76 -15.65
C LEU A 78 -14.94 -7.61 -16.91
N LEU A 79 -13.93 -8.41 -17.27
CA LEU A 79 -13.98 -9.35 -18.40
C LEU A 79 -14.65 -10.70 -18.02
N GLY A 80 -15.03 -10.90 -16.75
CA GLY A 80 -15.62 -12.16 -16.29
C GLY A 80 -14.64 -13.34 -16.24
N LEU A 81 -13.33 -13.07 -16.14
CA LEU A 81 -12.27 -14.07 -16.19
C LEU A 81 -11.85 -14.63 -14.83
N LEU A 82 -12.34 -14.06 -13.72
CA LEU A 82 -12.07 -14.52 -12.36
C LEU A 82 -13.37 -14.71 -11.59
N ASP A 83 -13.51 -15.87 -10.95
CA ASP A 83 -14.59 -16.11 -9.99
C ASP A 83 -14.37 -15.29 -8.70
N TYR A 84 -15.43 -15.20 -7.90
CA TYR A 84 -15.46 -14.38 -6.70
C TYR A 84 -14.37 -14.73 -5.69
N ASP A 85 -14.22 -16.02 -5.39
CA ASP A 85 -13.30 -16.47 -4.34
C ASP A 85 -11.85 -16.22 -4.77
N THR A 86 -11.55 -16.46 -6.05
CA THR A 86 -10.23 -16.20 -6.62
C THR A 86 -9.84 -14.72 -6.59
N TRP A 87 -10.69 -13.82 -7.11
CA TRP A 87 -10.29 -12.40 -7.16
C TRP A 87 -10.24 -11.77 -5.77
N VAL A 88 -11.13 -12.20 -4.84
CA VAL A 88 -11.10 -11.75 -3.44
C VAL A 88 -9.83 -12.22 -2.75
N ALA A 89 -9.41 -13.47 -2.97
CA ALA A 89 -8.16 -13.97 -2.41
C ALA A 89 -6.95 -13.18 -2.92
N ILE A 90 -6.88 -12.88 -4.23
CA ILE A 90 -5.79 -12.09 -4.82
C ILE A 90 -5.81 -10.66 -4.27
N ALA A 91 -6.97 -9.98 -4.31
CA ALA A 91 -7.09 -8.61 -3.85
C ALA A 91 -6.81 -8.49 -2.34
N GLY A 92 -7.41 -9.35 -1.52
CA GLY A 92 -7.24 -9.38 -0.08
C GLY A 92 -5.80 -9.65 0.33
N SER A 93 -5.16 -10.69 -0.24
CA SER A 93 -3.76 -11.00 0.07
C SER A 93 -2.82 -9.88 -0.36
N THR A 94 -3.03 -9.29 -1.54
CA THR A 94 -2.21 -8.15 -2.02
C THR A 94 -2.34 -6.94 -1.10
N LEU A 95 -3.55 -6.62 -0.62
CA LEU A 95 -3.77 -5.56 0.37
C LEU A 95 -2.94 -5.80 1.63
N TRP A 96 -3.03 -7.00 2.21
CA TRP A 96 -2.29 -7.34 3.42
C TRP A 96 -0.77 -7.33 3.21
N ILE A 97 -0.28 -7.94 2.14
CA ILE A 97 1.15 -7.98 1.80
C ILE A 97 1.68 -6.56 1.63
N LYS A 98 0.97 -5.71 0.88
CA LYS A 98 1.35 -4.31 0.68
C LYS A 98 1.44 -3.57 2.00
N LEU A 99 0.42 -3.71 2.86
CA LEU A 99 0.40 -3.06 4.17
C LEU A 99 1.57 -3.50 5.05
N PHE A 100 1.83 -4.81 5.15
CA PHE A 100 2.96 -5.33 5.93
C PHE A 100 4.31 -4.90 5.36
N ALA A 101 4.48 -4.91 4.04
CA ALA A 101 5.71 -4.48 3.39
C ALA A 101 6.00 -2.99 3.65
N SER A 102 5.04 -2.10 3.42
CA SER A 102 5.19 -0.66 3.74
C SER A 102 5.44 -0.43 5.24
N PHE A 103 4.77 -1.20 6.11
CA PHE A 103 4.92 -1.11 7.56
C PHE A 103 6.32 -1.54 8.04
N ALA A 104 6.87 -2.62 7.46
CA ALA A 104 8.20 -3.11 7.75
C ALA A 104 9.26 -2.13 7.24
N LEU A 105 9.12 -1.64 6.01
CA LEU A 105 10.02 -0.65 5.42
C LEU A 105 10.07 0.63 6.26
N GLY A 106 8.92 1.18 6.68
CA GLY A 106 8.87 2.36 7.54
C GLY A 106 9.52 2.17 8.92
N ARG A 107 9.53 0.94 9.46
CA ARG A 107 10.25 0.65 10.71
C ARG A 107 11.74 0.57 10.51
N GLN A 108 12.16 -0.17 9.49
CA GLN A 108 13.56 -0.30 9.14
C GLN A 108 14.17 1.07 8.82
N ALA A 109 13.47 1.89 8.05
CA ALA A 109 13.98 3.17 7.56
C ALA A 109 14.14 4.25 8.64
N HIS A 110 13.29 4.23 9.66
CA HIS A 110 13.35 5.16 10.80
C HIS A 110 14.27 4.67 11.94
N GLY A 111 14.94 3.53 11.78
CA GLY A 111 15.76 2.91 12.81
C GLY A 111 14.97 2.03 13.77
N LEU A 112 15.54 0.86 14.08
CA LEU A 112 15.04 -0.09 15.06
C LEU A 112 15.65 0.25 16.43
N GLY A 113 15.07 1.21 17.16
CA GLY A 113 15.51 1.50 18.53
C GLY A 113 14.85 2.75 19.15
N PRO A 114 14.87 2.89 20.48
CA PRO A 114 14.51 4.15 21.13
C PRO A 114 15.40 5.27 20.60
N ALA A 115 14.83 6.45 20.35
CA ALA A 115 15.60 7.60 19.91
C ALA A 115 16.79 7.82 20.87
N LYS A 116 18.02 7.83 20.35
CA LYS A 116 19.19 8.23 21.15
C LYS A 116 18.91 9.64 21.69
N LYS A 117 18.72 9.78 23.01
CA LYS A 117 18.62 11.09 23.65
C LYS A 117 19.93 11.82 23.33
N LYS A 118 19.83 13.01 22.74
CA LYS A 118 20.98 13.89 22.53
C LYS A 118 21.56 14.19 23.93
N PRO A 119 22.88 14.06 24.15
CA PRO A 119 23.47 14.47 25.43
C PRO A 119 23.11 15.93 25.65
N ALA A 120 22.60 16.27 26.84
CA ALA A 120 22.42 17.66 27.22
C ALA A 120 23.77 18.36 27.01
N ALA A 121 23.79 19.44 26.25
CA ALA A 121 24.99 20.24 26.06
C ALA A 121 25.52 20.59 27.46
N GLY A 122 26.73 20.11 27.75
CA GLY A 122 27.41 20.39 29.01
C GLY A 122 27.53 21.88 29.22
N LYS A 123 27.37 22.28 30.48
CA LYS A 123 27.58 23.65 30.98
C LYS A 123 28.97 24.16 30.63
#